data_AF-A0A368U9X3-F1
#
_entry.id   AF-A0A368U9X3-F1
#
_cell.length_a   1.000
_cell.length_b   1.000
_cell.length_c   1.000
_cell.angle_alpha   90.00
_cell.angle_beta   90.00
_cell.angle_gamma   90.00
#
_symmetry.space_group_name_H-M   'P 1'
#
loop_
_entity.id
_entity.type
_entity.pdbx_description
1 polymer ?
#
loop_
_entity_poly.entity_id
_entity_poly.type
_entity_poly.pdbx_seq_one_letter_code
_entity_poly.pdbx_strand_id
1 'polypeptide(L)'
;MKSQQGAALVIVMVLLTAMLMLGVSMMQSSLIDERLAGNYRAAVQAQMSAESEAAERMFVVADESGLDCQDAMVLDASGREDWEAGFYHSDTHSGSRYTPCVLTDELGSFVFVIEGYVGDSKRPEASHFMLAGSLAGQNTGADPSEIQAITEFIDYIQSLLGSDDVIASCDAGTIMASGSSIAFCNGDYVGQIDSGMENILLVTTGSITTGVGGQGQPSTFSTSLVALGDIVVSGMGNDVLEGIVWSGGDITFNGNANVIGEVISIAENITVNGRERLEAGEAIADLLEESGLSPADDYIWRQF
;
A
#
# COMPACT_ATOMS: atom_id res chain seq x y z
N MET A 1 19.27 37.59 -60.68
CA MET A 1 19.39 37.16 -59.27
C MET A 1 18.06 37.38 -58.56
N LYS A 2 17.08 36.46 -58.70
CA LYS A 2 15.79 36.53 -57.99
C LYS A 2 15.19 35.11 -57.90
N SER A 3 15.22 34.49 -56.71
CA SER A 3 14.31 33.37 -56.35
C SER A 3 14.35 32.88 -54.88
N GLN A 4 15.12 33.46 -53.95
CA GLN A 4 15.26 32.86 -52.59
C GLN A 4 14.35 33.43 -51.47
N GLN A 5 13.43 34.34 -51.77
CA GLN A 5 12.58 34.94 -50.71
C GLN A 5 11.47 34.01 -50.15
N GLY A 6 11.19 32.87 -50.79
CA GLY A 6 10.17 31.93 -50.32
C GLY A 6 10.63 30.98 -49.21
N ALA A 7 11.94 30.67 -49.12
CA ALA A 7 12.43 29.63 -48.22
C ALA A 7 12.47 30.06 -46.74
N ALA A 8 12.73 31.35 -46.46
CA ALA A 8 12.81 31.87 -45.10
C ALA A 8 11.46 31.78 -44.35
N LEU A 9 10.35 32.02 -45.05
CA LEU A 9 9.01 31.94 -44.46
C LEU A 9 8.69 30.52 -43.98
N VAL A 10 9.05 29.51 -44.78
CA VAL A 10 8.79 28.10 -44.44
C VAL A 10 9.60 27.68 -43.21
N ILE A 11 10.86 28.11 -43.12
CA ILE A 11 11.71 27.80 -41.95
C ILE A 11 11.14 28.44 -40.68
N VAL A 12 10.69 29.69 -40.74
CA VAL A 12 10.10 30.39 -39.59
C VAL A 12 8.78 29.75 -39.16
N MET A 13 7.93 29.34 -40.12
CA MET A 13 6.70 28.59 -39.82
C MET A 13 7.00 27.28 -39.11
N VAL A 14 7.98 26.50 -39.59
CA VAL A 14 8.38 25.23 -38.96
C VAL A 14 8.92 25.45 -37.54
N LEU A 15 9.75 26.48 -37.33
CA LEU A 15 10.28 26.82 -36.01
C LEU A 15 9.17 27.27 -35.04
N LEU A 16 8.23 28.09 -35.50
CA LEU A 16 7.07 28.51 -34.70
C LEU A 16 6.18 27.32 -34.33
N THR A 17 5.93 26.39 -35.26
CA THR A 17 5.15 25.19 -34.96
C THR A 17 5.85 24.27 -33.96
N ALA A 18 7.19 24.14 -34.05
CA ALA A 18 7.96 23.34 -33.11
C ALA A 18 7.94 23.95 -31.70
N MET A 19 8.09 25.27 -31.59
CA MET A 19 7.98 25.98 -30.30
C MET A 19 6.56 25.88 -29.71
N LEU A 20 5.52 25.94 -30.55
CA LEU A 20 4.13 25.79 -30.11
C LEU A 20 3.86 24.38 -29.57
N MET A 21 4.34 23.33 -30.26
CA MET A 21 4.22 21.95 -29.77
C MET A 21 4.95 21.75 -28.44
N LEU A 22 6.17 22.28 -28.31
CA LEU A 22 6.91 22.24 -27.05
C LEU A 22 6.16 22.97 -25.92
N GLY A 23 5.54 24.12 -26.21
CA GLY A 23 4.73 24.85 -25.23
C GLY A 23 3.49 24.09 -24.77
N VAL A 24 2.79 23.41 -25.69
CA VAL A 24 1.61 22.59 -25.35
C VAL A 24 2.01 21.38 -24.50
N SER A 25 3.13 20.72 -24.80
CA SER A 25 3.63 19.59 -24.00
C SER A 25 3.96 19.99 -22.56
N MET A 26 4.53 21.19 -22.33
CA MET A 26 4.80 21.68 -20.97
C MET A 26 3.50 21.93 -20.17
N MET A 27 2.46 22.48 -20.81
CA MET A 27 1.17 22.69 -20.13
C MET A 27 0.46 21.38 -19.79
N GLN A 28 0.53 20.39 -20.69
CA GLN A 28 -0.04 19.07 -20.44
C GLN A 28 0.63 18.38 -19.24
N SER A 29 1.96 18.50 -19.10
CA SER A 29 2.68 17.98 -17.93
C SER A 29 2.17 18.58 -16.63
N SER A 30 2.00 19.91 -16.57
CA SER A 30 1.53 20.58 -15.35
C SER A 30 0.11 20.17 -14.93
N LEU A 31 -0.77 19.89 -15.89
CA LEU A 31 -2.13 19.42 -15.59
C LEU A 31 -2.14 17.98 -15.07
N ILE A 32 -1.18 17.16 -15.51
CA ILE A 32 -1.02 15.81 -14.99
C ILE A 32 -0.52 15.87 -13.54
N ASP A 33 0.50 16.67 -13.27
CA ASP A 33 1.05 16.84 -11.92
C ASP A 33 0.01 17.39 -10.94
N GLU A 34 -0.83 18.33 -11.38
CA GLU A 34 -1.94 18.87 -10.57
C GLU A 34 -2.99 17.82 -10.25
N ARG A 35 -3.37 16.98 -11.23
CA ARG A 35 -4.32 15.88 -11.01
C ARG A 35 -3.74 14.81 -10.08
N LEU A 36 -2.46 14.48 -10.24
CA LEU A 36 -1.75 13.55 -9.37
C LEU A 36 -1.71 14.05 -7.92
N ALA A 37 -1.31 15.30 -7.71
CA ALA A 37 -1.28 15.91 -6.39
C ALA A 37 -2.69 15.99 -5.77
N GLY A 38 -3.72 16.27 -6.58
CA GLY A 38 -5.11 16.27 -6.17
C GLY A 38 -5.59 14.90 -5.71
N ASN A 39 -5.33 13.86 -6.51
CA ASN A 39 -5.70 12.48 -6.18
C ASN A 39 -4.99 12.00 -4.92
N TYR A 40 -3.69 12.27 -4.79
CA TYR A 40 -2.92 11.91 -3.61
C TYR A 40 -3.47 12.58 -2.34
N ARG A 41 -3.76 13.89 -2.41
CA ARG A 41 -4.37 14.62 -1.29
C ARG A 41 -5.73 14.02 -0.89
N ALA A 42 -6.56 13.66 -1.87
CA ALA A 42 -7.87 13.06 -1.61
C ALA A 42 -7.74 11.67 -0.94
N ALA A 43 -6.77 10.85 -1.39
CA ALA A 43 -6.50 9.54 -0.79
C ALA A 43 -6.04 9.66 0.68
N VAL A 44 -5.08 10.54 0.96
CA VAL A 44 -4.58 10.78 2.34
C VAL A 44 -5.70 11.30 3.25
N GLN A 45 -6.58 12.15 2.72
CA GLN A 45 -7.71 12.69 3.49
C GLN A 45 -8.81 11.64 3.73
N ALA A 46 -9.07 10.75 2.77
CA ALA A 46 -9.92 9.59 2.98
C ALA A 46 -9.34 8.69 4.08
N GLN A 47 -8.04 8.40 4.04
CA GLN A 47 -7.35 7.61 5.05
C GLN A 47 -7.47 8.23 6.45
N MET A 48 -7.13 9.51 6.62
CA MET A 48 -7.26 10.19 7.92
C MET A 48 -8.70 10.16 8.46
N SER A 49 -9.70 10.21 7.58
CA SER A 49 -11.11 10.13 7.99
C SER A 49 -11.45 8.72 8.49
N ALA A 50 -10.94 7.67 7.83
CA ALA A 50 -11.10 6.29 8.29
C ALA A 50 -10.40 6.05 9.63
N GLU A 51 -9.16 6.51 9.79
CA GLU A 51 -8.38 6.38 11.02
C GLU A 51 -9.03 7.10 12.21
N SER A 52 -9.57 8.30 11.97
CA SER A 52 -10.30 9.04 13.01
C SER A 52 -11.53 8.28 13.50
N GLU A 53 -12.29 7.67 12.59
CA GLU A 53 -13.45 6.84 12.97
C GLU A 53 -13.00 5.56 13.68
N ALA A 54 -11.93 4.91 13.21
CA ALA A 54 -11.37 3.73 13.85
C ALA A 54 -10.98 4.01 15.31
N ALA A 55 -10.34 5.15 15.57
CA ALA A 55 -9.98 5.58 16.91
C ALA A 55 -11.20 5.83 17.81
N GLU A 56 -12.29 6.39 17.27
CA GLU A 56 -13.54 6.59 18.02
C GLU A 56 -14.23 5.26 18.34
N ARG A 57 -14.19 4.31 17.40
CA ARG A 57 -14.87 3.01 17.50
C ARG A 57 -14.11 1.94 18.27
N MET A 58 -12.81 2.13 18.47
CA MET A 58 -11.97 1.19 19.24
C MET A 58 -12.52 0.91 20.65
N PHE A 59 -13.27 1.85 21.25
CA PHE A 59 -13.83 1.72 22.59
C PHE A 59 -15.34 1.38 22.61
N VAL A 60 -15.98 1.28 21.45
CA VAL A 60 -17.41 0.99 21.36
C VAL A 60 -17.59 -0.52 21.29
N VAL A 61 -18.15 -1.11 22.36
CA VAL A 61 -18.62 -2.49 22.32
C VAL A 61 -19.82 -2.54 21.39
N ALA A 62 -19.68 -3.19 20.24
CA ALA A 62 -20.78 -3.37 19.31
C ALA A 62 -21.87 -4.26 19.94
N ASP A 63 -23.13 -3.95 19.63
CA ASP A 63 -24.27 -4.79 19.96
C ASP A 63 -24.25 -6.05 19.06
N GLU A 64 -24.74 -7.20 19.54
CA GLU A 64 -24.57 -8.53 18.93
C GLU A 64 -25.24 -8.73 17.54
N SER A 65 -25.74 -7.67 16.92
CA SER A 65 -26.59 -7.71 15.72
C SER A 65 -25.86 -7.44 14.39
N GLY A 66 -24.53 -7.53 14.36
CA GLY A 66 -23.73 -7.29 13.15
C GLY A 66 -23.91 -8.35 12.04
N LEU A 67 -23.71 -7.92 10.79
CA LEU A 67 -23.62 -8.80 9.62
C LEU A 67 -22.34 -9.65 9.68
N ASP A 68 -22.28 -10.78 8.97
CA ASP A 68 -21.01 -11.48 8.77
C ASP A 68 -20.05 -10.55 7.99
N CYS A 69 -18.78 -10.49 8.39
CA CYS A 69 -17.79 -9.61 7.75
C CYS A 69 -17.59 -9.94 6.25
N GLN A 70 -17.79 -11.20 5.87
CA GLN A 70 -17.78 -11.60 4.46
C GLN A 70 -18.92 -10.95 3.68
N ASP A 71 -20.11 -10.88 4.26
CA ASP A 71 -21.28 -10.24 3.63
C ASP A 71 -21.13 -8.72 3.62
N ALA A 72 -20.51 -8.14 4.66
CA ALA A 72 -20.29 -6.70 4.77
C ALA A 72 -19.29 -6.16 3.72
N MET A 73 -18.24 -6.93 3.37
CA MET A 73 -17.27 -6.53 2.34
C MET A 73 -17.82 -6.65 0.91
N VAL A 74 -18.85 -7.46 0.69
CA VAL A 74 -19.47 -7.65 -0.64
C VAL A 74 -20.53 -6.57 -0.95
N LEU A 75 -20.84 -5.69 0.01
CA LEU A 75 -21.75 -4.57 -0.22
C LEU A 75 -21.17 -3.60 -1.26
N ASP A 76 -21.76 -3.63 -2.45
CA ASP A 76 -21.44 -2.75 -3.56
C ASP A 76 -21.84 -1.27 -3.27
N ALA A 77 -21.64 -0.38 -4.24
CA ALA A 77 -22.02 1.01 -4.12
C ALA A 77 -23.53 1.25 -3.82
N SER A 78 -24.39 0.24 -4.00
CA SER A 78 -25.82 0.28 -3.65
C SER A 78 -26.10 -0.13 -2.20
N GLY A 79 -25.21 -0.88 -1.55
CA GLY A 79 -25.28 -1.22 -0.12
C GLY A 79 -24.78 -0.12 0.84
N ARG A 80 -24.28 0.99 0.30
CA ARG A 80 -23.76 2.14 1.07
C ARG A 80 -24.82 2.94 1.83
N GLU A 81 -26.11 2.69 1.56
CA GLU A 81 -27.21 3.33 2.31
C GLU A 81 -27.42 2.70 3.69
N ASP A 82 -26.92 1.47 3.91
CA ASP A 82 -27.04 0.74 5.18
C ASP A 82 -25.84 0.97 6.13
N TRP A 83 -24.84 1.71 5.68
CA TRP A 83 -23.70 2.07 6.52
C TRP A 83 -24.07 3.17 7.50
N GLU A 84 -23.62 3.04 8.74
CA GLU A 84 -23.81 4.06 9.74
C GLU A 84 -22.90 5.26 9.43
N ALA A 85 -23.47 6.46 9.53
CA ALA A 85 -22.72 7.68 9.34
C ALA A 85 -21.69 7.83 10.46
N GLY A 86 -20.42 7.97 10.08
CA GLY A 86 -19.34 8.36 10.98
C GLY A 86 -19.17 9.88 11.01
N PHE A 87 -17.94 10.32 11.19
CA PHE A 87 -17.55 11.72 11.15
C PHE A 87 -17.77 12.37 9.77
N TYR A 88 -18.11 13.66 9.74
CA TYR A 88 -18.17 14.45 8.51
C TYR A 88 -17.54 15.84 8.70
N HIS A 89 -16.53 16.15 7.89
CA HIS A 89 -15.92 17.47 7.76
C HIS A 89 -16.50 18.22 6.56
N SER A 90 -17.33 19.23 6.83
CA SER A 90 -17.98 20.06 5.78
C SER A 90 -16.99 20.84 4.92
N ASP A 91 -15.89 21.30 5.52
CA ASP A 91 -14.95 22.22 4.85
C ASP A 91 -14.15 21.52 3.76
N THR A 92 -13.90 20.23 3.96
CA THR A 92 -13.03 19.42 3.11
C THR A 92 -13.81 18.35 2.34
N HIS A 93 -15.15 18.35 2.48
CA HIS A 93 -16.06 17.36 1.91
C HIS A 93 -15.58 15.92 2.16
N SER A 94 -15.05 15.65 3.35
CA SER A 94 -14.64 14.29 3.72
C SER A 94 -15.42 13.80 4.91
N GLY A 95 -15.54 12.49 5.01
CA GLY A 95 -16.14 11.86 6.15
C GLY A 95 -15.74 10.41 6.26
N SER A 96 -16.33 9.76 7.24
CA SER A 96 -16.27 8.34 7.45
C SER A 96 -17.68 7.78 7.51
N ARG A 97 -17.79 6.50 7.23
CA ARG A 97 -18.92 5.66 7.56
C ARG A 97 -18.39 4.30 7.96
N TYR A 98 -19.19 3.56 8.72
CA TYR A 98 -18.79 2.23 9.14
C TYR A 98 -19.98 1.28 9.12
N THR A 99 -19.68 0.00 9.09
CA THR A 99 -20.66 -1.06 9.34
C THR A 99 -20.07 -2.06 10.34
N PRO A 100 -20.76 -2.36 11.45
CA PRO A 100 -20.32 -3.40 12.36
C PRO A 100 -20.50 -4.76 11.68
N CYS A 101 -19.46 -5.58 11.76
CA CYS A 101 -19.53 -6.97 11.35
C CYS A 101 -19.01 -7.90 12.45
N VAL A 102 -19.60 -9.08 12.52
CA VAL A 102 -19.20 -10.11 13.47
C VAL A 102 -18.31 -11.09 12.73
N LEU A 103 -17.07 -11.24 13.18
CA LEU A 103 -16.29 -12.41 12.79
C LEU A 103 -16.88 -13.59 13.57
N THR A 104 -17.29 -14.64 12.86
CA THR A 104 -17.90 -15.85 13.43
C THR A 104 -16.88 -16.73 14.17
N ASP A 105 -16.03 -16.13 15.01
CA ASP A 105 -15.18 -16.85 15.94
C ASP A 105 -15.97 -17.21 17.22
N GLU A 106 -15.52 -18.26 17.94
CA GLU A 106 -16.15 -18.67 19.21
C GLU A 106 -16.03 -17.60 20.32
N LEU A 107 -15.29 -16.52 20.06
CA LEU A 107 -14.95 -15.47 21.01
C LEU A 107 -15.86 -14.24 20.89
N GLY A 108 -16.69 -14.15 19.85
CA GLY A 108 -17.60 -13.02 19.64
C GLY A 108 -16.87 -11.73 19.35
N SER A 109 -15.75 -11.79 18.63
CA SER A 109 -14.96 -10.61 18.26
C SER A 109 -15.76 -9.69 17.33
N PHE A 110 -15.82 -8.41 17.69
CA PHE A 110 -16.47 -7.39 16.87
C PHE A 110 -15.44 -6.65 16.04
N VAL A 111 -15.69 -6.56 14.74
CA VAL A 111 -14.87 -5.79 13.80
C VAL A 111 -15.76 -4.77 13.10
N PHE A 112 -15.29 -3.55 12.99
CA PHE A 112 -15.90 -2.49 12.21
C PHE A 112 -15.18 -2.43 10.88
N VAL A 113 -15.93 -2.52 9.78
CA VAL A 113 -15.45 -2.09 8.47
C VAL A 113 -15.71 -0.59 8.38
N ILE A 114 -14.66 0.18 8.15
CA ILE A 114 -14.70 1.64 8.14
C ILE A 114 -14.27 2.12 6.76
N GLU A 115 -15.05 3.01 6.16
CA GLU A 115 -14.71 3.70 4.93
C GLU A 115 -14.57 5.18 5.22
N GLY A 116 -13.35 5.69 5.07
CA GLY A 116 -13.11 7.12 4.94
C GLY A 116 -13.25 7.53 3.48
N TYR A 117 -13.82 8.70 3.23
CA TYR A 117 -14.09 9.18 1.88
C TYR A 117 -13.89 10.68 1.73
N VAL A 118 -13.62 11.11 0.49
CA VAL A 118 -13.59 12.52 0.05
C VAL A 118 -14.55 12.69 -1.11
N GLY A 119 -15.32 13.78 -1.11
CA GLY A 119 -16.34 14.10 -2.10
C GLY A 119 -17.76 13.78 -1.62
N ASP A 120 -18.65 13.46 -2.55
CA ASP A 120 -20.02 13.08 -2.23
C ASP A 120 -20.05 11.68 -1.59
N SER A 121 -20.68 11.54 -0.43
CA SER A 121 -20.92 10.26 0.25
C SER A 121 -21.45 9.14 -0.67
N LYS A 122 -22.22 9.49 -1.72
CA LYS A 122 -22.76 8.52 -2.69
C LYS A 122 -21.77 8.17 -3.79
N ARG A 123 -20.86 9.09 -4.13
CA ARG A 123 -19.89 8.98 -5.21
C ARG A 123 -18.57 9.61 -4.76
N PRO A 124 -17.83 8.92 -3.87
CA PRO A 124 -16.59 9.45 -3.36
C PRO A 124 -15.58 9.57 -4.49
N GLU A 125 -14.87 10.69 -4.51
CA GLU A 125 -13.75 10.96 -5.40
C GLU A 125 -12.52 10.13 -4.97
N ALA A 126 -12.41 9.85 -3.66
CA ALA A 126 -11.46 8.93 -3.08
C ALA A 126 -12.10 8.19 -1.89
N SER A 127 -11.75 6.92 -1.70
CA SER A 127 -12.20 6.09 -0.58
C SER A 127 -11.04 5.28 -0.02
N HIS A 128 -10.99 5.11 1.30
CA HIS A 128 -10.03 4.28 2.00
C HIS A 128 -10.78 3.39 2.98
N PHE A 129 -10.49 2.09 2.96
CA PHE A 129 -11.15 1.10 3.83
C PHE A 129 -10.18 0.60 4.89
N MET A 130 -10.68 0.44 6.11
CA MET A 130 -9.94 -0.08 7.26
C MET A 130 -10.82 -1.05 8.05
N LEU A 131 -10.19 -2.05 8.66
CA LEU A 131 -10.82 -2.91 9.66
C LEU A 131 -10.33 -2.49 11.05
N ALA A 132 -11.26 -2.21 11.96
CA ALA A 132 -10.95 -1.89 13.35
C ALA A 132 -11.73 -2.82 14.26
N GLY A 133 -11.07 -3.62 15.08
CA GLY A 133 -11.74 -4.58 15.97
C GLY A 133 -11.34 -4.42 17.42
N SER A 134 -12.25 -4.77 18.32
CA SER A 134 -11.97 -4.99 19.74
C SER A 134 -12.21 -6.45 20.05
N LEU A 135 -11.21 -7.12 20.63
CA LEU A 135 -11.37 -8.48 21.12
C LEU A 135 -12.31 -8.45 22.34
N ALA A 136 -13.55 -8.90 22.13
CA ALA A 136 -14.55 -8.97 23.17
C ALA A 136 -14.15 -10.06 24.18
N GLY A 137 -13.60 -9.67 25.33
CA GLY A 137 -13.29 -10.66 26.37
C GLY A 137 -12.28 -10.24 27.43
N GLN A 138 -11.48 -9.20 27.18
CA GLN A 138 -10.45 -8.78 28.14
C GLN A 138 -10.61 -7.31 28.54
N ASN A 139 -11.57 -7.05 29.44
CA ASN A 139 -11.51 -5.91 30.38
C ASN A 139 -10.45 -6.15 31.49
N THR A 140 -9.39 -6.89 31.21
CA THR A 140 -8.20 -6.85 32.05
C THR A 140 -7.42 -5.64 31.57
N GLY A 141 -6.89 -4.83 32.49
CA GLY A 141 -5.88 -3.83 32.17
C GLY A 141 -4.60 -4.51 31.69
N ALA A 142 -4.68 -5.17 30.53
CA ALA A 142 -3.61 -5.83 29.85
C ALA A 142 -2.69 -4.71 29.37
N ASP A 143 -1.53 -4.69 30.01
CA ASP A 143 -0.35 -3.98 29.57
C ASP A 143 -0.18 -4.25 28.05
N PRO A 144 0.02 -3.23 27.19
CA PRO A 144 0.22 -3.40 25.74
C PRO A 144 1.39 -4.34 25.36
N SER A 145 2.11 -4.87 26.34
CA SER A 145 3.14 -5.90 26.21
C SER A 145 2.65 -7.34 25.99
N GLU A 146 1.35 -7.61 25.96
CA GLU A 146 0.87 -9.00 25.75
C GLU A 146 0.89 -9.42 24.27
N ILE A 147 2.07 -9.93 23.90
CA ILE A 147 2.45 -10.73 22.72
C ILE A 147 1.49 -11.90 22.39
N GLN A 148 0.50 -12.20 23.24
CA GLN A 148 -0.48 -13.27 23.02
C GLN A 148 -1.39 -13.00 21.81
N ALA A 149 -1.87 -11.78 21.61
CA ALA A 149 -2.74 -11.44 20.48
C ALA A 149 -2.06 -11.68 19.11
N ILE A 150 -0.74 -11.48 19.05
CA ILE A 150 0.05 -11.70 17.84
C ILE A 150 0.21 -13.21 17.57
N THR A 151 0.41 -14.01 18.61
CA THR A 151 0.57 -15.46 18.48
C THR A 151 -0.76 -16.09 18.03
N GLU A 152 -1.88 -15.64 18.61
CA GLU A 152 -3.22 -16.05 18.21
C GLU A 152 -3.54 -15.64 16.76
N PHE A 153 -3.10 -14.45 16.32
CA PHE A 153 -3.24 -14.03 14.92
C PHE A 153 -2.45 -14.92 13.96
N ILE A 154 -1.22 -15.29 14.29
CA ILE A 154 -0.42 -16.21 13.46
C ILE A 154 -1.07 -17.59 13.40
N ASP A 155 -1.51 -18.12 14.53
CA ASP A 155 -2.21 -19.41 14.59
C ASP A 155 -3.51 -19.36 13.76
N TYR A 156 -4.21 -18.23 13.77
CA TYR A 156 -5.38 -17.99 12.92
C TYR A 156 -5.02 -17.99 11.43
N ILE A 157 -4.00 -17.22 11.01
CA ILE A 157 -3.57 -17.17 9.61
C ILE A 157 -3.05 -18.55 9.16
N GLN A 158 -2.32 -19.28 10.02
CA GLN A 158 -1.91 -20.67 9.78
C GLN A 158 -3.10 -21.61 9.61
N SER A 159 -4.18 -21.42 10.38
CA SER A 159 -5.40 -22.21 10.22
C SER A 159 -6.12 -21.93 8.90
N LEU A 160 -6.01 -20.70 8.39
CA LEU A 160 -6.68 -20.26 7.16
C LEU A 160 -5.92 -20.71 5.89
N LEU A 161 -4.59 -20.56 5.90
CA LEU A 161 -3.72 -20.82 4.75
C LEU A 161 -3.13 -22.24 4.74
N GLY A 162 -3.16 -22.95 5.87
CA GLY A 162 -2.47 -24.22 6.05
C GLY A 162 -1.09 -24.02 6.70
N SER A 163 -0.70 -24.97 7.56
CA SER A 163 0.50 -24.86 8.41
C SER A 163 1.83 -24.77 7.64
N ASP A 164 1.83 -25.16 6.37
CA ASP A 164 3.06 -25.27 5.57
C ASP A 164 3.44 -23.93 4.90
N ASP A 165 2.46 -23.02 4.75
CA ASP A 165 2.64 -21.74 4.05
C ASP A 165 3.12 -20.60 4.96
N VAL A 166 3.08 -20.77 6.29
CA VAL A 166 3.40 -19.71 7.26
C VAL A 166 4.39 -20.21 8.31
N ILE A 167 5.53 -19.54 8.42
CA ILE A 167 6.54 -19.82 9.44
C ILE A 167 6.71 -18.66 10.42
N ALA A 168 6.78 -18.96 11.72
CA ALA A 168 7.13 -18.01 12.77
C ALA A 168 8.64 -18.09 13.08
N SER A 169 9.46 -17.25 12.44
CA SER A 169 10.90 -17.18 12.65
C SER A 169 11.47 -15.81 12.26
N CYS A 170 12.49 -15.35 12.98
CA CYS A 170 13.32 -14.20 12.61
C CYS A 170 14.65 -14.61 11.98
N ASP A 171 14.96 -15.91 11.96
CA ASP A 171 16.20 -16.44 11.41
C ASP A 171 16.06 -16.69 9.91
N ALA A 172 16.86 -15.99 9.11
CA ALA A 172 16.82 -16.09 7.64
C ALA A 172 17.06 -17.52 7.14
N GLY A 173 17.97 -18.27 7.77
CA GLY A 173 18.26 -19.66 7.39
C GLY A 173 17.03 -20.56 7.53
N THR A 174 16.29 -20.38 8.62
CA THR A 174 15.05 -21.11 8.91
C THR A 174 13.93 -20.72 7.96
N ILE A 175 13.78 -19.42 7.64
CA ILE A 175 12.79 -18.93 6.67
C ILE A 175 13.07 -19.55 5.28
N MET A 176 14.31 -19.47 4.79
CA MET A 176 14.70 -20.03 3.50
C MET A 176 14.53 -21.54 3.42
N ALA A 177 14.81 -22.26 4.51
CA ALA A 177 14.69 -23.72 4.56
C ALA A 177 13.22 -24.20 4.65
N SER A 178 12.29 -23.32 5.03
CA SER A 178 10.90 -23.69 5.24
C SER A 178 10.11 -23.91 3.95
N GLY A 179 10.43 -23.15 2.90
CA GLY A 179 9.60 -23.09 1.69
C GLY A 179 8.25 -22.40 1.89
N SER A 180 8.02 -21.77 3.05
CA SER A 180 6.80 -21.03 3.35
C SER A 180 6.73 -19.73 2.55
N SER A 181 5.51 -19.33 2.18
CA SER A 181 5.24 -18.09 1.45
C SER A 181 5.10 -16.87 2.37
N ILE A 182 4.86 -17.09 3.67
CA ILE A 182 4.76 -16.04 4.68
C ILE A 182 5.72 -16.35 5.83
N ALA A 183 6.54 -15.36 6.19
CA ALA A 183 7.41 -15.43 7.35
C ALA A 183 7.01 -14.35 8.35
N PHE A 184 6.66 -14.76 9.57
CA PHE A 184 6.38 -13.87 10.68
C PHE A 184 7.55 -13.83 11.65
N CYS A 185 8.08 -12.65 11.94
CA CYS A 185 9.11 -12.42 12.93
C CYS A 185 8.58 -11.54 14.07
N ASN A 186 8.57 -12.09 15.29
CA ASN A 186 8.29 -11.29 16.49
C ASN A 186 9.57 -10.61 16.97
N GLY A 187 9.79 -9.38 16.54
CA GLY A 187 10.96 -8.57 16.82
C GLY A 187 11.59 -8.01 15.55
N ASP A 188 12.89 -7.70 15.63
CA ASP A 188 13.64 -7.19 14.49
C ASP A 188 14.13 -8.33 13.60
N TYR A 189 14.02 -8.15 12.28
CA TYR A 189 14.69 -9.00 11.30
C TYR A 189 16.00 -8.36 10.85
N VAL A 190 17.09 -9.13 10.95
CA VAL A 190 18.40 -8.72 10.42
C VAL A 190 18.93 -9.83 9.53
N GLY A 191 19.06 -9.56 8.23
CA GLY A 191 19.40 -10.61 7.27
C GLY A 191 19.80 -10.12 5.87
N GLN A 192 19.77 -11.05 4.92
CA GLN A 192 19.91 -10.75 3.49
C GLN A 192 18.68 -11.32 2.78
N ILE A 193 18.14 -10.55 1.85
CA ILE A 193 17.21 -11.05 0.83
C ILE A 193 18.06 -11.57 -0.31
N ASP A 194 18.02 -12.88 -0.50
CA ASP A 194 18.66 -13.59 -1.60
C ASP A 194 17.66 -14.55 -2.26
N SER A 195 18.14 -15.41 -3.17
CA SER A 195 17.30 -16.34 -3.94
C SER A 195 16.48 -17.30 -3.07
N GLY A 196 16.86 -17.52 -1.81
CA GLY A 196 16.11 -18.33 -0.86
C GLY A 196 14.88 -17.65 -0.30
N MET A 197 14.72 -16.33 -0.51
CA MET A 197 13.56 -15.56 -0.04
C MET A 197 12.63 -15.09 -1.16
N GLU A 198 12.75 -15.67 -2.36
CA GLU A 198 11.83 -15.41 -3.46
C GLU A 198 10.40 -15.84 -3.11
N ASN A 199 9.45 -14.98 -3.45
CA ASN A 199 8.01 -15.08 -3.22
C ASN A 199 7.61 -15.18 -1.74
N ILE A 200 8.41 -14.56 -0.85
CA ILE A 200 8.11 -14.49 0.59
C ILE A 200 7.52 -13.12 0.96
N LEU A 201 6.45 -13.14 1.75
CA LEU A 201 5.98 -12.00 2.52
C LEU A 201 6.61 -12.08 3.93
N LEU A 202 7.55 -11.18 4.22
CA LEU A 202 8.17 -11.05 5.53
C LEU A 202 7.45 -9.98 6.35
N VAL A 203 6.79 -10.40 7.44
CA VAL A 203 6.09 -9.53 8.38
C VAL A 203 6.83 -9.51 9.71
N THR A 204 7.14 -8.33 10.23
CA THR A 204 7.87 -8.16 11.50
C THR A 204 7.18 -7.18 12.44
N THR A 205 7.21 -7.47 13.74
CA THR A 205 6.68 -6.55 14.77
C THR A 205 7.69 -5.48 15.19
N GLY A 206 8.97 -5.67 14.85
CA GLY A 206 10.04 -4.71 15.02
C GLY A 206 10.45 -4.07 13.70
N SER A 207 11.75 -3.87 13.53
CA SER A 207 12.36 -3.26 12.35
C SER A 207 12.95 -4.30 11.40
N ILE A 208 13.03 -4.00 10.11
CA ILE A 208 13.74 -4.83 9.12
C ILE A 208 15.04 -4.12 8.76
N THR A 209 16.18 -4.76 9.01
CA THR A 209 17.48 -4.35 8.45
C THR A 209 17.99 -5.44 7.54
N THR A 210 17.93 -5.20 6.23
CA THR A 210 18.26 -6.23 5.25
C THR A 210 19.21 -5.71 4.18
N GLY A 211 20.05 -6.61 3.66
CA GLY A 211 20.74 -6.37 2.40
C GLY A 211 20.05 -7.05 1.25
N VAL A 212 20.05 -6.43 0.07
CA VAL A 212 19.58 -7.03 -1.18
C VAL A 212 20.82 -7.30 -2.02
N GLY A 213 21.13 -8.58 -2.24
CA GLY A 213 22.45 -8.97 -2.74
C GLY A 213 22.54 -10.42 -3.22
N GLY A 214 22.78 -10.60 -4.52
CA GLY A 214 23.16 -11.90 -5.10
C GLY A 214 24.68 -12.12 -5.10
N GLN A 215 25.13 -13.37 -5.27
CA GLN A 215 26.56 -13.69 -5.43
C GLN A 215 27.13 -13.27 -6.79
N GLY A 216 27.12 -11.97 -7.11
CA GLY A 216 27.88 -11.36 -8.20
C GLY A 216 27.21 -11.35 -9.57
N GLN A 217 25.92 -11.64 -9.67
CA GLN A 217 25.09 -11.39 -10.86
C GLN A 217 23.86 -10.57 -10.44
N PRO A 218 23.35 -9.67 -11.31
CA PRO A 218 22.09 -8.99 -11.04
C PRO A 218 20.97 -10.01 -10.87
N SER A 219 20.27 -9.93 -9.75
CA SER A 219 19.13 -10.76 -9.39
C SER A 219 17.93 -9.90 -9.05
N THR A 220 16.74 -10.39 -9.40
CA THR A 220 15.47 -9.81 -8.97
C THR A 220 14.85 -10.75 -7.94
N PHE A 221 14.50 -10.22 -6.77
CA PHE A 221 13.90 -10.98 -5.67
C PHE A 221 12.48 -10.48 -5.46
N SER A 222 11.49 -11.34 -5.72
CA SER A 222 10.09 -11.05 -5.46
C SER A 222 9.80 -11.23 -3.96
N THR A 223 10.04 -10.22 -3.12
CA THR A 223 9.87 -10.32 -1.68
C THR A 223 9.18 -9.07 -1.16
N SER A 224 8.08 -9.26 -0.42
CA SER A 224 7.37 -8.16 0.22
C SER A 224 7.80 -8.04 1.68
N LEU A 225 8.04 -6.81 2.13
CA LEU A 225 8.52 -6.45 3.46
C LEU A 225 7.47 -5.63 4.18
N VAL A 226 7.08 -6.07 5.37
CA VAL A 226 6.12 -5.38 6.24
C VAL A 226 6.72 -5.31 7.63
N ALA A 227 6.98 -4.10 8.13
CA ALA A 227 7.54 -3.88 9.47
C ALA A 227 6.69 -2.87 10.25
N LEU A 228 6.41 -3.13 11.52
CA LEU A 228 5.81 -2.10 12.39
C LEU A 228 6.82 -1.00 12.78
N GLY A 229 8.11 -1.33 12.82
CA GLY A 229 9.21 -0.40 13.02
C GLY A 229 9.81 0.11 11.70
N ASP A 230 11.08 0.47 11.74
CA ASP A 230 11.81 1.04 10.60
C ASP A 230 12.19 -0.04 9.58
N ILE A 231 12.35 0.35 8.31
CA ILE A 231 12.92 -0.51 7.28
C ILE A 231 14.20 0.10 6.73
N VAL A 232 15.30 -0.64 6.84
CA VAL A 232 16.59 -0.29 6.24
C VAL A 232 16.96 -1.35 5.21
N VAL A 233 16.95 -0.97 3.93
CA VAL A 233 17.34 -1.83 2.81
C VAL A 233 18.70 -1.36 2.28
N SER A 234 19.68 -2.25 2.26
CA SER A 234 21.03 -1.95 1.77
C SER A 234 21.34 -2.78 0.52
N GLY A 235 21.44 -2.15 -0.65
CA GLY A 235 21.74 -2.87 -1.88
C GLY A 235 23.21 -2.79 -2.26
N MET A 236 23.75 -3.91 -2.77
CA MET A 236 25.08 -3.96 -3.36
C MET A 236 24.98 -4.41 -4.81
N GLY A 237 25.22 -3.50 -5.77
CA GLY A 237 25.31 -3.85 -7.19
C GLY A 237 24.10 -3.41 -7.99
N ASN A 238 23.50 -4.35 -8.72
CA ASN A 238 22.34 -4.12 -9.60
C ASN A 238 21.16 -5.03 -9.21
N ASP A 239 21.12 -5.47 -7.96
CA ASP A 239 20.06 -6.33 -7.47
C ASP A 239 18.78 -5.52 -7.26
N VAL A 240 17.66 -6.19 -7.52
CA VAL A 240 16.32 -5.60 -7.54
C VAL A 240 15.47 -6.31 -6.50
N LEU A 241 14.90 -5.56 -5.57
CA LEU A 241 13.82 -6.04 -4.71
C LEU A 241 12.49 -5.71 -5.40
N GLU A 242 11.74 -6.73 -5.79
CA GLU A 242 10.41 -6.58 -6.36
C GLU A 242 9.36 -6.92 -5.31
N GLY A 243 8.41 -6.02 -5.05
CA GLY A 243 7.35 -6.27 -4.07
C GLY A 243 6.92 -5.03 -3.30
N ILE A 244 6.15 -5.25 -2.23
CA ILE A 244 5.65 -4.17 -1.38
C ILE A 244 6.66 -3.95 -0.24
N VAL A 245 7.01 -2.70 0.04
CA VAL A 245 7.79 -2.31 1.22
C VAL A 245 6.92 -1.40 2.07
N TRP A 246 6.39 -1.93 3.17
CA TRP A 246 5.53 -1.21 4.11
C TRP A 246 6.20 -1.10 5.47
N SER A 247 6.30 0.12 6.01
CA SER A 247 6.90 0.41 7.31
C SER A 247 5.96 1.28 8.15
N GLY A 248 5.79 0.89 9.41
CA GLY A 248 5.19 1.75 10.43
C GLY A 248 6.12 2.88 10.88
N GLY A 249 7.44 2.69 10.73
CA GLY A 249 8.51 3.65 11.00
C GLY A 249 9.07 4.30 9.74
N ASP A 250 10.31 4.78 9.82
CA ASP A 250 11.03 5.40 8.71
C ASP A 250 11.58 4.33 7.73
N ILE A 251 11.63 4.66 6.44
CA ILE A 251 12.24 3.81 5.41
C ILE A 251 13.57 4.41 4.96
N THR A 252 14.65 3.63 4.97
CA THR A 252 15.97 4.03 4.47
C THR A 252 16.50 3.05 3.44
N PHE A 253 16.72 3.53 2.22
CA PHE A 253 17.44 2.81 1.17
C PHE A 253 18.91 3.27 1.15
N ASN A 254 19.84 2.34 1.27
CA ASN A 254 21.28 2.62 1.26
C ASN A 254 21.98 1.88 0.12
N GLY A 255 22.89 2.57 -0.57
CA GLY A 255 23.77 1.97 -1.58
C GLY A 255 23.17 1.95 -2.99
N ASN A 256 23.01 0.76 -3.54
CA ASN A 256 22.36 0.50 -4.84
C ASN A 256 21.21 -0.52 -4.67
N ALA A 257 20.35 -0.34 -3.68
CA ALA A 257 19.05 -1.02 -3.59
C ALA A 257 18.08 -0.49 -4.67
N ASN A 258 17.95 -1.24 -5.77
CA ASN A 258 16.86 -1.01 -6.73
C ASN A 258 15.59 -1.66 -6.17
N VAL A 259 14.50 -0.91 -6.06
CA VAL A 259 13.21 -1.43 -5.58
C VAL A 259 12.16 -1.18 -6.65
N ILE A 260 11.45 -2.24 -7.03
CA ILE A 260 10.34 -2.21 -7.97
C ILE A 260 9.08 -2.63 -7.21
N GLY A 261 8.11 -1.74 -7.08
CA GLY A 261 6.87 -2.00 -6.39
C GLY A 261 6.37 -0.80 -5.60
N GLU A 262 5.65 -1.08 -4.54
CA GLU A 262 5.02 -0.06 -3.70
C GLU A 262 5.85 0.17 -2.45
N VAL A 263 6.10 1.44 -2.13
CA VAL A 263 6.79 1.82 -0.90
C VAL A 263 5.85 2.69 -0.07
N ILE A 264 5.51 2.21 1.12
CA ILE A 264 4.52 2.82 2.02
C ILE A 264 5.20 3.01 3.37
N SER A 265 5.28 4.26 3.82
CA SER A 265 5.79 4.63 5.14
C SER A 265 4.70 5.34 5.89
N ILE A 266 4.37 4.90 7.12
CA ILE A 266 3.48 5.63 8.01
C ILE A 266 4.23 6.78 8.69
N ALA A 267 5.52 6.62 8.96
CA ALA A 267 6.34 7.73 9.43
C ALA A 267 6.62 8.73 8.29
N GLU A 268 7.02 9.94 8.67
CA GLU A 268 7.17 11.06 7.73
C GLU A 268 8.38 10.93 6.78
N ASN A 269 9.33 10.01 7.01
CA ASN A 269 10.58 9.99 6.25
C ASN A 269 10.81 8.70 5.44
N ILE A 270 11.01 8.91 4.13
CA ILE A 270 11.67 7.95 3.24
C ILE A 270 13.01 8.55 2.81
N THR A 271 14.11 7.94 3.23
CA THR A 271 15.48 8.40 2.97
C THR A 271 16.15 7.51 1.91
N VAL A 272 16.76 8.14 0.91
CA VAL A 272 17.47 7.45 -0.18
C VAL A 272 18.92 7.91 -0.19
N ASN A 273 19.82 7.03 0.25
CA ASN A 273 21.25 7.27 0.40
C ASN A 273 22.05 6.45 -0.61
N GLY A 274 22.10 6.91 -1.86
CA GLY A 274 22.85 6.19 -2.89
C GLY A 274 22.35 6.46 -4.30
N ARG A 275 22.62 5.52 -5.20
CA ARG A 275 22.14 5.57 -6.58
C ARG A 275 20.96 4.61 -6.73
N GLU A 276 19.87 4.95 -6.07
CA GLU A 276 18.67 4.12 -6.06
C GLU A 276 17.74 4.43 -7.22
N ARG A 277 17.01 3.39 -7.60
CA ARG A 277 15.92 3.46 -8.55
C ARG A 277 14.70 2.85 -7.87
N LEU A 278 13.64 3.65 -7.80
CA LEU A 278 12.33 3.24 -7.32
C LEU A 278 11.41 3.24 -8.55
N GLU A 279 10.86 2.09 -8.90
CA GLU A 279 9.88 1.95 -9.99
C GLU A 279 8.59 1.37 -9.43
N ALA A 280 7.43 1.80 -9.93
CA ALA A 280 6.16 1.19 -9.54
C ALA A 280 6.02 -0.20 -10.19
N GLY A 281 5.50 -1.20 -9.45
CA GLY A 281 5.32 -2.57 -9.94
C GLY A 281 4.04 -2.75 -10.79
N GLU A 282 4.02 -3.82 -11.60
CA GLU A 282 2.93 -4.11 -12.57
C GLU A 282 1.69 -4.78 -11.94
N ALA A 283 1.74 -5.24 -10.68
CA ALA A 283 0.67 -6.03 -10.05
C ALA A 283 -0.70 -5.31 -9.93
N ILE A 284 -0.71 -3.98 -9.90
CA ILE A 284 -1.97 -3.20 -9.96
C ILE A 284 -2.60 -3.28 -11.37
N ALA A 285 -1.80 -3.46 -12.43
CA ALA A 285 -2.30 -3.46 -13.81
C ALA A 285 -3.09 -4.72 -14.17
N ASP A 286 -2.65 -5.90 -13.73
CA ASP A 286 -3.33 -7.19 -14.01
C ASP A 286 -4.63 -7.35 -13.20
N LEU A 287 -4.66 -6.88 -11.94
CA LEU A 287 -5.88 -6.83 -11.10
C LEU A 287 -6.97 -5.93 -11.72
N LEU A 288 -6.57 -4.94 -12.53
CA LEU A 288 -7.50 -4.08 -13.27
C LEU A 288 -7.97 -4.72 -14.58
N GLU A 289 -7.16 -5.57 -15.22
CA GLU A 289 -7.55 -6.29 -16.44
C GLU A 289 -8.62 -7.36 -16.14
N GLU A 290 -8.52 -8.04 -15.00
CA GLU A 290 -9.50 -9.04 -14.55
C GLU A 290 -10.85 -8.41 -14.12
N SER A 291 -10.86 -7.11 -13.82
CA SER A 291 -12.07 -6.33 -13.48
C SER A 291 -12.94 -5.95 -14.68
N GLY A 292 -12.55 -6.33 -15.90
CA GLY A 292 -13.37 -6.16 -17.11
C GLY A 292 -13.42 -4.72 -17.66
N LEU A 293 -12.48 -3.87 -17.27
CA LEU A 293 -12.31 -2.55 -17.88
C LEU A 293 -11.65 -2.71 -19.26
N SER A 294 -12.43 -2.47 -20.31
CA SER A 294 -12.04 -2.69 -21.72
C SER A 294 -10.83 -1.82 -22.15
N PRO A 295 -9.92 -2.31 -23.03
CA PRO A 295 -8.65 -1.66 -23.39
C PRO A 295 -8.78 -0.47 -24.37
N ALA A 296 -9.87 0.31 -24.29
CA ALA A 296 -10.12 1.42 -25.21
C ALA A 296 -9.74 2.80 -24.66
N ASP A 297 -9.43 2.89 -23.36
CA ASP A 297 -8.99 4.14 -22.71
C ASP A 297 -7.48 4.07 -22.40
N ASP A 298 -6.70 3.97 -23.48
CA ASP A 298 -5.24 4.05 -23.51
C ASP A 298 -4.78 5.51 -23.32
N TYR A 299 -4.92 6.02 -22.11
CA TYR A 299 -4.25 7.23 -21.60
C TYR A 299 -4.24 7.08 -20.08
N ILE A 300 -3.05 7.13 -19.45
CA ILE A 300 -2.76 6.92 -18.00
C ILE A 300 -2.18 5.49 -17.82
N TRP A 301 -0.87 5.21 -17.93
CA TRP A 301 0.30 5.85 -17.33
C TRP A 301 1.57 5.52 -18.13
N ARG A 302 2.39 6.54 -18.42
CA ARG A 302 3.84 6.40 -18.68
C ARG A 302 4.52 7.45 -17.82
N GLN A 303 5.03 7.07 -16.66
CA GLN A 303 6.21 7.60 -15.93
C GLN A 303 6.49 6.55 -14.84
N PHE A 304 7.69 6.02 -14.63
CA PHE A 304 9.04 6.60 -14.72
C PHE A 304 9.73 6.58 -16.10
#